data_AF-A0A2V5VV92-F1
#
_entry.id   AF-A0A2V5VV92-F1
#
_cell.length_a   1.000
_cell.length_b   1.000
_cell.length_c   1.000
_cell.angle_alpha   90.00
_cell.angle_beta   90.00
_cell.angle_gamma   90.00
#
_symmetry.space_group_name_H-M   'P 1'
#
loop_
_entity.id
_entity.type
_entity.pdbx_description
1 polymer ?
#
loop_
_entity_poly.entity_id
_entity_poly.type
_entity_poly.pdbx_seq_one_letter_code
_entity_poly.pdbx_strand_id
1 'polypeptide(L)'
;MLHRCALEYAAEHHESPTTFLSDRRRNDRPIRPVHEPITVDPALTPSANKSVAARAQFIHDQLPEGGLFADMDWRISPTPFALGEELARGLEPLGRVLLQFNRAVNLLYRQSVAGRVPGWIATWLDRGKPEGLIALQRSNALKNELPRVIRPDLLLTDHGLALTELDAVPGGIGLTAWLNQTYAQIGEMVLGGADGMLRGFAGIFGEARTVQVVISQEAATYRPEMEWICHQMNSVERCFVPRDT
;
A
#
# COMPACT_ATOMS: atom_id res chain seq x y z
N MET A 1 -26.37 -7.74 -2.98
CA MET A 1 -25.64 -8.60 -2.02
C MET A 1 -24.43 -7.80 -1.55
N LEU A 2 -24.67 -6.79 -0.70
CA LEU A 2 -23.67 -5.81 -0.24
C LEU A 2 -23.28 -6.20 1.18
N HIS A 3 -22.11 -6.83 1.34
CA HIS A 3 -21.56 -7.13 2.66
C HIS A 3 -20.82 -5.90 3.20
N ARG A 4 -21.00 -5.73 4.52
CA ARG A 4 -20.62 -4.57 5.32
C ARG A 4 -19.25 -4.85 5.93
N CYS A 5 -18.27 -3.99 5.69
CA CYS A 5 -17.00 -4.04 6.42
C CYS A 5 -17.03 -2.98 7.54
N ALA A 6 -17.05 -3.44 8.79
CA ALA A 6 -16.93 -2.63 9.99
C ALA A 6 -15.49 -2.72 10.51
N LEU A 7 -14.87 -1.57 10.77
CA LEU A 7 -13.56 -1.47 11.39
C LEU A 7 -13.74 -1.39 12.90
N GLU A 8 -13.20 -2.36 13.63
CA GLU A 8 -13.02 -2.31 15.08
C GLU A 8 -11.66 -1.69 15.40
N TYR A 9 -11.64 -0.70 16.30
CA TYR A 9 -10.45 0.02 16.74
C TYR A 9 -10.18 -0.32 18.21
N ALA A 10 -9.03 -0.92 18.48
CA ALA A 10 -8.47 -1.03 19.83
C ALA A 10 -7.79 0.30 20.19
N ALA A 11 -8.43 1.07 21.06
CA ALA A 11 -7.86 2.26 21.67
C ALA A 11 -7.04 1.86 22.89
N GLU A 12 -5.81 2.36 23.01
CA GLU A 12 -5.18 2.53 24.31
C GLU A 12 -4.05 3.58 24.29
N HIS A 13 -4.11 4.44 25.31
CA HIS A 13 -3.15 5.47 25.76
C HIS A 13 -3.20 6.87 25.13
N HIS A 14 -3.94 7.72 25.84
CA HIS A 14 -3.97 9.18 25.79
C HIS A 14 -2.61 9.82 26.11
N GLU A 15 -2.23 10.83 25.32
CA GLU A 15 -1.74 12.12 25.85
C GLU A 15 -1.94 13.22 24.78
N SER A 16 -2.37 14.40 25.24
CA SER A 16 -2.76 15.57 24.43
C SER A 16 -1.66 16.66 24.41
N PRO A 17 -1.74 17.66 23.51
CA PRO A 17 -0.57 18.18 22.81
C PRO A 17 -0.03 19.50 23.37
N THR A 18 1.28 19.69 23.29
CA THR A 18 1.92 21.02 23.38
C THR A 18 2.83 21.28 22.19
N THR A 19 2.45 22.33 21.46
CA THR A 19 3.20 23.19 20.54
C THR A 19 4.73 23.14 20.69
N PHE A 20 5.48 22.98 19.59
CA PHE A 20 6.74 23.71 19.40
C PHE A 20 7.10 23.85 17.91
N LEU A 21 7.21 25.11 17.50
CA LEU A 21 7.77 25.59 16.24
C LEU A 21 9.31 25.64 16.38
N SER A 22 10.00 25.40 15.27
CA SER A 22 11.40 25.78 14.97
C SER A 22 12.53 25.34 15.91
N ASP A 23 13.37 24.41 15.46
CA ASP A 23 14.82 24.71 15.36
C ASP A 23 15.47 23.82 14.28
N ARG A 24 16.18 24.46 13.35
CA ARG A 24 17.05 23.82 12.35
C ARG A 24 18.44 23.75 12.97
N ARG A 25 18.92 22.58 13.43
CA ARG A 25 20.36 22.28 13.42
C ARG A 25 20.66 20.82 13.13
N ARG A 26 21.52 20.66 12.12
CA ARG A 26 22.28 19.49 11.68
C ARG A 26 22.59 18.48 12.79
N ASN A 27 22.37 17.22 12.48
CA ASN A 27 23.22 16.14 12.97
C ASN A 27 23.53 15.21 11.78
N ASP A 28 24.53 15.60 10.98
CA ASP A 28 25.16 14.73 10.00
C ASP A 28 25.96 13.66 10.76
N ARG A 29 25.33 12.51 11.00
CA ARG A 29 26.05 11.27 11.30
C ARG A 29 25.64 10.23 10.25
N PRO A 30 26.58 9.60 9.55
CA PRO A 30 26.24 8.52 8.63
C PRO A 30 25.68 7.35 9.44
N ILE A 31 24.41 7.03 9.19
CA ILE A 31 23.79 5.79 9.67
C ILE A 31 24.51 4.66 8.96
N ARG A 32 25.20 3.80 9.71
CA ARG A 32 25.78 2.57 9.17
C ARG A 32 24.63 1.62 8.80
N PRO A 33 24.64 1.01 7.62
CA PRO A 33 23.65 -0.04 7.31
C PRO A 33 23.83 -1.20 8.30
N VAL A 34 22.73 -1.60 8.96
CA VAL A 34 22.67 -2.71 9.94
C VAL A 34 22.43 -4.06 9.24
N HIS A 35 22.35 -4.07 7.91
CA HIS A 35 22.31 -5.30 7.12
C HIS A 35 23.58 -5.43 6.30
N GLU A 36 24.25 -6.58 6.44
CA GLU A 36 25.15 -7.07 5.39
C GLU A 36 24.37 -7.07 4.08
N PRO A 37 24.96 -6.58 2.97
CA PRO A 37 24.35 -6.75 1.67
C PRO A 37 24.10 -8.25 1.48
N ILE A 38 22.86 -8.60 1.10
CA ILE A 38 22.57 -9.96 0.63
C ILE A 38 23.61 -10.24 -0.45
N THR A 39 24.52 -11.16 -0.14
CA THR A 39 25.53 -11.61 -1.09
C THR A 39 24.74 -12.37 -2.13
N VAL A 40 24.42 -11.69 -3.23
CA VAL A 40 23.87 -12.32 -4.42
C VAL A 40 24.93 -13.30 -4.86
N ASP A 41 24.67 -14.60 -4.70
CA ASP A 41 25.56 -15.62 -5.23
C ASP A 41 25.72 -15.33 -6.73
N PRO A 42 26.92 -15.02 -7.23
CA PRO A 42 27.13 -14.73 -8.64
C PRO A 42 26.78 -15.93 -9.54
N ALA A 43 26.60 -17.13 -8.97
CA ALA A 43 26.05 -18.30 -9.66
C ALA A 43 24.51 -18.27 -9.82
N LEU A 44 23.79 -17.45 -9.06
CA LEU A 44 22.33 -17.29 -9.12
C LEU A 44 21.90 -16.13 -10.02
N THR A 45 22.78 -15.18 -10.34
CA THR A 45 22.49 -14.13 -11.33
C THR A 45 22.31 -14.78 -12.70
N PRO A 46 21.11 -14.71 -13.32
CA PRO A 46 20.93 -15.26 -14.65
C PRO A 46 21.83 -14.53 -15.65
N SER A 47 22.77 -15.25 -16.25
CA SER A 47 23.39 -14.85 -17.51
C SER A 47 22.29 -14.39 -18.49
N ALA A 48 22.54 -13.29 -19.22
CA ALA A 48 21.61 -12.66 -20.16
C ALA A 48 21.06 -13.59 -21.28
N ASN A 49 21.49 -14.85 -21.31
CA ASN A 49 21.11 -15.90 -22.26
C ASN A 49 20.18 -17.00 -21.69
N LYS A 50 19.49 -16.81 -20.56
CA LYS A 50 18.44 -17.78 -20.15
C LYS A 50 17.24 -17.69 -21.10
N SER A 51 16.73 -18.84 -21.54
CA SER A 51 15.51 -18.90 -22.37
C SER A 51 14.32 -18.26 -21.63
N VAL A 52 13.33 -17.79 -22.40
CA VAL A 52 12.08 -17.22 -21.85
C VAL A 52 11.44 -18.16 -20.82
N ALA A 53 11.45 -19.47 -21.10
CA ALA A 53 10.94 -20.50 -20.19
C ALA A 53 11.76 -20.57 -18.89
N ALA A 54 13.09 -20.51 -18.96
CA ALA A 54 13.94 -20.52 -17.77
C ALA A 54 13.77 -19.26 -16.91
N ARG A 55 13.50 -18.10 -17.52
CA ARG A 55 13.16 -16.87 -16.78
C ARG A 55 11.81 -16.99 -16.08
N ALA A 56 10.79 -17.45 -16.78
CA ALA A 56 9.46 -17.66 -16.19
C ALA A 56 9.51 -18.69 -15.05
N GLN A 57 10.26 -19.77 -15.21
CA GLN A 57 10.46 -20.77 -14.16
C GLN A 57 11.19 -20.17 -12.95
N PHE A 58 12.26 -19.40 -13.17
CA PHE A 58 12.95 -18.73 -12.07
C PHE A 58 12.00 -17.83 -11.25
N ILE A 59 11.17 -17.02 -11.91
CA ILE A 59 10.20 -16.14 -11.24
C ILE A 59 9.16 -16.97 -10.48
N HIS A 60 8.68 -18.07 -11.07
CA HIS A 60 7.78 -19.02 -10.41
C HIS A 60 8.38 -19.59 -9.14
N ASP A 61 9.63 -20.01 -9.20
CA ASP A 61 10.33 -20.62 -8.07
C ASP A 61 10.64 -19.62 -6.94
N GLN A 62 10.51 -18.30 -7.19
CA GLN A 62 10.61 -17.27 -6.16
C GLN A 62 9.29 -17.03 -5.40
N LEU A 63 8.17 -17.64 -5.80
CA LEU A 63 6.92 -17.47 -5.08
C LEU A 63 7.05 -18.03 -3.64
N PRO A 64 6.58 -17.30 -2.63
CA PRO A 64 6.57 -17.81 -1.25
C PRO A 64 5.75 -19.09 -1.13
N GLU A 65 6.11 -19.92 -0.16
CA GLU A 65 5.28 -21.07 0.24
C GLU A 65 3.88 -20.56 0.66
N GLY A 66 2.83 -21.07 0.00
CA GLY A 66 1.45 -20.59 0.17
C GLY A 66 1.03 -19.44 -0.77
N GLY A 67 1.94 -18.93 -1.62
CA GLY A 67 1.65 -17.86 -2.57
C GLY A 67 1.43 -16.49 -1.91
N LEU A 68 0.97 -15.53 -2.72
CA LEU A 68 0.68 -14.16 -2.26
C LEU A 68 -0.83 -13.88 -2.14
N PHE A 69 -1.67 -14.77 -2.64
CA PHE A 69 -3.13 -14.75 -2.48
C PHE A 69 -3.63 -16.17 -2.24
N ALA A 70 -4.59 -16.32 -1.34
CA ALA A 70 -5.21 -17.61 -1.09
C ALA A 70 -6.02 -18.06 -2.32
N ASP A 71 -5.91 -19.35 -2.66
CA ASP A 71 -6.72 -20.04 -3.69
C ASP A 71 -6.64 -19.44 -5.10
N MET A 72 -5.52 -18.79 -5.46
CA MET A 72 -5.33 -18.16 -6.77
C MET A 72 -4.09 -18.73 -7.49
N ASP A 73 -4.26 -19.12 -8.75
CA ASP A 73 -3.18 -19.52 -9.65
C ASP A 73 -2.61 -18.32 -10.42
N TRP A 74 -1.27 -18.25 -10.52
CA TRP A 74 -0.57 -17.11 -11.10
C TRP A 74 0.02 -17.44 -12.48
N ARG A 75 -0.40 -16.67 -13.49
CA ARG A 75 0.28 -16.66 -14.78
C ARG A 75 1.45 -15.71 -14.74
N ILE A 76 2.66 -16.27 -14.78
CA ILE A 76 3.89 -15.51 -14.63
C ILE A 76 4.36 -14.97 -15.97
N SER A 77 4.67 -13.68 -16.00
CA SER A 77 5.33 -13.04 -17.12
C SER A 77 6.86 -13.17 -16.98
N PRO A 78 7.60 -13.51 -18.04
CA PRO A 78 9.07 -13.56 -18.00
C PRO A 78 9.73 -12.17 -17.92
N THR A 79 8.94 -11.11 -18.13
CA THR A 79 9.35 -9.70 -18.16
C THR A 79 8.26 -8.81 -17.54
N PRO A 80 8.63 -7.70 -16.88
CA PRO A 80 7.64 -6.73 -16.40
C PRO A 80 6.95 -6.01 -17.57
N PHE A 81 5.82 -5.37 -17.28
CA PHE A 81 5.14 -4.52 -18.25
C PHE A 81 5.90 -3.21 -18.44
N ALA A 82 6.35 -2.93 -19.67
CA ALA A 82 7.12 -1.73 -19.99
C ALA A 82 6.20 -0.51 -20.11
N LEU A 83 6.37 0.48 -19.22
CA LEU A 83 5.55 1.69 -19.20
C LEU A 83 6.05 2.78 -20.17
N GLY A 84 7.36 2.84 -20.42
CA GLY A 84 7.99 3.99 -21.10
C GLY A 84 8.14 5.20 -20.18
N GLU A 85 9.07 6.12 -20.52
CA GLU A 85 9.43 7.25 -19.65
C GLU A 85 8.32 8.28 -19.47
N GLU A 86 7.50 8.50 -20.50
CA GLU A 86 6.40 9.45 -20.44
C GLU A 86 5.31 8.99 -19.46
N LEU A 87 4.88 7.73 -19.59
CA LEU A 87 3.86 7.16 -18.72
C LEU A 87 4.37 7.08 -17.28
N ALA A 88 5.61 6.64 -17.06
CA ALA A 88 6.22 6.59 -15.73
C ALA A 88 6.23 7.97 -15.05
N ARG A 89 6.62 9.03 -15.77
CA ARG A 89 6.57 10.42 -15.26
C ARG A 89 5.15 10.89 -14.98
N GLY A 90 4.17 10.47 -15.79
CA GLY A 90 2.76 10.80 -15.58
C GLY A 90 2.16 10.19 -14.30
N LEU A 91 2.67 9.02 -13.87
CA LEU A 91 2.18 8.33 -12.67
C LEU A 91 2.66 8.97 -11.36
N GLU A 92 3.87 9.53 -11.32
CA GLU A 92 4.47 10.07 -10.10
C GLU A 92 3.63 11.17 -9.39
N PRO A 93 3.09 12.20 -10.07
CA PRO A 93 2.27 13.20 -9.41
C PRO A 93 0.89 12.69 -8.98
N LEU A 94 0.43 11.56 -9.52
CA LEU A 94 -0.94 11.07 -9.36
C LEU A 94 -1.27 10.81 -7.88
N GLY A 95 -0.35 10.21 -7.12
CA GLY A 95 -0.57 9.96 -5.69
C GLY A 95 -0.90 11.23 -4.89
N ARG A 96 -0.23 12.34 -5.19
CA ARG A 96 -0.50 13.64 -4.54
C ARG A 96 -1.85 14.20 -4.96
N VAL A 97 -2.19 14.11 -6.25
CA VAL A 97 -3.46 14.59 -6.80
C VAL A 97 -4.63 13.83 -6.19
N LEU A 98 -4.55 12.50 -6.13
CA LEU A 98 -5.60 11.65 -5.57
C LEU A 98 -5.76 11.84 -4.06
N LEU A 99 -4.68 12.13 -3.33
CA LEU A 99 -4.79 12.53 -1.93
C LEU A 99 -5.57 13.84 -1.77
N GLN A 100 -5.34 14.85 -2.63
CA GLN A 100 -6.13 16.08 -2.59
C GLN A 100 -7.60 15.83 -2.96
N PHE A 101 -7.85 14.94 -3.92
CA PHE A 101 -9.20 14.52 -4.28
C PHE A 101 -9.93 13.91 -3.06
N ASN A 102 -9.33 12.94 -2.36
CA ASN A 102 -9.91 12.36 -1.15
C ASN A 102 -10.15 13.40 -0.04
N ARG A 103 -9.23 14.35 0.14
CA ARG A 103 -9.42 15.48 1.08
C ARG A 103 -10.62 16.35 0.70
N ALA A 104 -10.75 16.67 -0.58
CA ALA A 104 -11.86 17.49 -1.09
C ALA A 104 -13.20 16.77 -0.92
N VAL A 105 -13.27 15.47 -1.24
CA VAL A 105 -14.49 14.64 -1.04
C VAL A 105 -14.88 14.60 0.44
N ASN A 106 -13.93 14.36 1.35
CA ASN A 106 -14.21 14.35 2.79
C ASN A 106 -14.69 15.72 3.30
N LEU A 107 -14.07 16.81 2.83
CA LEU A 107 -14.51 18.16 3.16
C LEU A 107 -15.93 18.42 2.66
N LEU A 108 -16.23 18.09 1.40
CA LEU A 108 -17.57 18.24 0.82
C LEU A 108 -18.62 17.45 1.57
N TYR A 109 -18.32 16.19 1.93
CA TYR A 109 -19.19 15.37 2.76
C TYR A 109 -19.54 16.07 4.07
N ARG A 110 -18.54 16.55 4.80
CA ARG A 110 -18.75 17.22 6.09
C ARG A 110 -19.52 18.53 5.97
N GLN A 111 -19.21 19.32 4.95
CA GLN A 111 -19.94 20.56 4.70
C GLN A 111 -21.40 20.28 4.32
N SER A 112 -21.66 19.17 3.62
CA SER A 112 -23.01 18.72 3.27
C SER A 112 -23.79 18.30 4.50
N VAL A 113 -23.19 17.50 5.40
CA VAL A 113 -23.76 17.15 6.71
C VAL A 113 -24.04 18.39 7.56
N ALA A 114 -23.18 19.41 7.49
CA ALA A 114 -23.35 20.68 8.20
C ALA A 114 -24.30 21.67 7.51
N GLY A 115 -24.92 21.31 6.39
CA GLY A 115 -25.86 22.17 5.65
C GLY A 115 -25.22 23.37 4.95
N ARG A 116 -23.90 23.38 4.75
CA ARG A 116 -23.16 24.50 4.11
C ARG A 116 -23.00 24.34 2.60
N VAL A 117 -23.18 23.13 2.09
CA VAL A 117 -23.25 22.79 0.66
C VAL A 117 -24.45 21.85 0.44
N PRO A 118 -24.87 21.56 -0.81
CA PRO A 118 -26.07 20.75 -1.06
C PRO A 118 -26.08 19.41 -0.30
N GLY A 119 -27.21 19.13 0.37
CA GLY A 119 -27.38 17.96 1.23
C GLY A 119 -27.33 16.60 0.51
N TRP A 120 -27.55 16.60 -0.82
CA TRP A 120 -27.54 15.36 -1.60
C TRP A 120 -26.18 14.63 -1.56
N ILE A 121 -25.08 15.35 -1.35
CA ILE A 121 -23.72 14.76 -1.30
C ILE A 121 -23.63 13.78 -0.13
N ALA A 122 -24.01 14.22 1.08
CA ALA A 122 -24.05 13.36 2.25
C ALA A 122 -25.06 12.21 2.05
N THR A 123 -26.25 12.50 1.54
CA THR A 123 -27.28 11.47 1.25
C THR A 123 -26.76 10.36 0.35
N TRP A 124 -26.01 10.69 -0.71
CA TRP A 124 -25.43 9.69 -1.61
C TRP A 124 -24.30 8.91 -0.96
N LEU A 125 -23.38 9.59 -0.27
CA LEU A 125 -22.23 8.94 0.36
C LEU A 125 -22.58 8.10 1.59
N ASP A 126 -23.73 8.33 2.22
CA ASP A 126 -24.26 7.53 3.33
C ASP A 126 -25.07 6.32 2.84
N ARG A 127 -25.47 6.29 1.57
CA ARG A 127 -26.37 5.26 1.05
C ARG A 127 -25.75 3.87 1.16
N GLY A 128 -26.46 2.96 1.82
CA GLY A 128 -26.03 1.57 2.02
C GLY A 128 -25.11 1.35 3.23
N LYS A 129 -24.63 2.43 3.89
CA LYS A 129 -23.81 2.32 5.09
C LYS A 129 -24.68 2.03 6.33
N PRO A 130 -24.22 1.15 7.25
CA PRO A 130 -24.83 1.00 8.57
C PRO A 130 -24.80 2.32 9.36
N GLU A 131 -25.80 2.55 10.20
CA GLU A 131 -25.86 3.74 11.07
C GLU A 131 -24.60 3.92 11.93
N GLY A 132 -24.09 2.83 12.51
CA GLY A 132 -22.86 2.85 13.30
C GLY A 132 -21.64 3.33 12.50
N LEU A 133 -21.51 2.92 11.24
CA LEU A 133 -20.42 3.37 10.36
C LEU A 133 -20.55 4.85 10.01
N ILE A 134 -21.78 5.32 9.75
CA ILE A 134 -22.06 6.74 9.50
C ILE A 134 -21.71 7.57 10.75
N ALA A 135 -22.05 7.09 11.95
CA ALA A 135 -21.71 7.75 13.21
C ALA A 135 -20.19 7.84 13.41
N LEU A 136 -19.45 6.75 13.18
CA LEU A 136 -17.98 6.72 13.26
C LEU A 136 -17.34 7.69 12.26
N GLN A 137 -17.77 7.68 11.00
CA GLN A 137 -17.28 8.58 9.94
C GLN A 137 -17.45 10.06 10.31
N ARG A 138 -18.51 10.41 11.05
CA ARG A 138 -18.81 11.79 11.47
C ARG A 138 -18.18 12.18 12.82
N SER A 139 -17.64 11.22 13.56
CA SER A 139 -17.08 11.45 14.89
C SER A 139 -15.92 12.44 14.85
N ASN A 140 -15.73 13.21 15.93
CA ASN A 140 -14.63 14.18 16.00
C ASN A 140 -13.25 13.53 15.90
N ALA A 141 -13.11 12.28 16.35
CA ALA A 141 -11.87 11.52 16.30
C ALA A 141 -11.49 11.10 14.87
N LEU A 142 -12.48 10.72 14.03
CA LEU A 142 -12.21 10.11 12.72
C LEU A 142 -12.55 10.99 11.52
N LYS A 143 -13.32 12.07 11.69
CA LYS A 143 -13.82 12.92 10.57
C LYS A 143 -12.75 13.58 9.68
N ASN A 144 -11.48 13.52 10.06
CA ASN A 144 -10.35 14.03 9.28
C ASN A 144 -9.37 12.92 8.87
N GLU A 145 -9.57 11.69 9.35
CA GLU A 145 -8.72 10.57 8.99
C GLU A 145 -8.99 10.16 7.55
N LEU A 146 -7.90 9.86 6.84
CA LEU A 146 -7.92 9.46 5.45
C LEU A 146 -7.06 8.20 5.28
N PRO A 147 -7.39 7.35 4.30
CA PRO A 147 -6.55 6.21 3.95
C PRO A 147 -5.09 6.64 3.70
N ARG A 148 -4.16 5.93 4.33
CA ARG A 148 -2.71 6.15 4.14
C ARG A 148 -2.20 5.46 2.88
N VAL A 149 -2.90 4.42 2.43
CA VAL A 149 -2.63 3.69 1.19
C VAL A 149 -3.87 3.79 0.31
N ILE A 150 -3.65 4.05 -0.97
CA ILE A 150 -4.69 4.09 -2.00
C ILE A 150 -4.20 3.32 -3.22
N ARG A 151 -5.11 2.67 -3.95
CA ARG A 151 -4.81 2.01 -5.22
C ARG A 151 -5.71 2.59 -6.29
N PRO A 152 -5.17 3.42 -7.20
CA PRO A 152 -5.91 3.86 -8.37
C PRO A 152 -5.84 2.79 -9.46
N ASP A 153 -7.00 2.40 -9.95
CA ASP A 153 -7.09 1.49 -11.08
C ASP A 153 -7.15 2.31 -12.37
N LEU A 154 -6.13 2.13 -13.21
CA LEU A 154 -5.89 2.93 -14.39
C LEU A 154 -6.04 2.09 -15.66
N LEU A 155 -6.79 2.60 -16.62
CA LEU A 155 -6.82 2.08 -17.98
C LEU A 155 -5.92 2.92 -18.87
N LEU A 156 -5.05 2.24 -19.63
CA LEU A 156 -4.29 2.87 -20.70
C LEU A 156 -5.17 2.93 -21.95
N THR A 157 -5.33 4.14 -22.49
CA THR A 157 -6.14 4.40 -23.69
C THR A 157 -5.31 5.18 -24.71
N ASP A 158 -5.82 5.30 -25.94
CA ASP A 158 -5.21 6.11 -27.01
C ASP A 158 -5.13 7.61 -26.65
N HIS A 159 -5.87 8.04 -25.63
CA HIS A 159 -5.88 9.42 -25.12
C HIS A 159 -5.09 9.59 -23.79
N GLY A 160 -4.40 8.55 -23.35
CA GLY A 160 -3.66 8.52 -22.09
C GLY A 160 -4.37 7.71 -21.00
N LEU A 161 -4.04 8.01 -19.74
CA LEU A 161 -4.56 7.27 -18.58
C LEU A 161 -5.97 7.71 -18.20
N ALA A 162 -6.86 6.74 -18.00
CA ALA A 162 -8.18 6.95 -17.42
C ALA A 162 -8.26 6.30 -16.03
N LEU A 163 -8.60 7.09 -15.01
CA LEU A 163 -8.90 6.58 -13.67
C LEU A 163 -10.30 5.95 -13.66
N THR A 164 -10.38 4.68 -13.28
CA THR A 164 -11.65 3.93 -13.26
C THR A 164 -12.18 3.71 -11.85
N GLU A 165 -11.28 3.42 -10.91
CA GLU A 165 -11.60 3.19 -9.50
C GLU A 165 -10.49 3.76 -8.61
N LEU A 166 -10.85 4.06 -7.36
CA LEU A 166 -9.91 4.50 -6.33
C LEU A 166 -10.21 3.74 -5.03
N ASP A 167 -9.43 2.68 -4.80
CA ASP A 167 -9.56 1.85 -3.60
C ASP A 167 -8.88 2.49 -2.39
N ALA A 168 -9.62 2.51 -1.28
CA ALA A 168 -9.16 2.99 0.03
C ALA A 168 -8.75 1.86 0.99
N VAL A 169 -9.06 0.60 0.65
CA VAL A 169 -8.66 -0.60 1.39
C VAL A 169 -8.10 -1.63 0.39
N PRO A 170 -6.95 -1.34 -0.24
CA PRO A 170 -6.47 -2.16 -1.35
C PRO A 170 -5.64 -3.36 -0.88
N GLY A 171 -5.78 -4.47 -1.60
CA GLY A 171 -4.76 -5.51 -1.63
C GLY A 171 -3.71 -5.28 -2.74
N GLY A 172 -2.83 -6.26 -2.94
CA GLY A 172 -1.78 -6.25 -3.96
C GLY A 172 -0.51 -5.50 -3.56
N ILE A 173 -0.39 -5.06 -2.30
CA ILE A 173 0.76 -4.32 -1.79
C ILE A 173 1.96 -5.28 -1.65
N GLY A 174 1.77 -6.41 -0.99
CA GLY A 174 2.81 -7.41 -0.80
C GLY A 174 3.14 -8.10 -2.13
N LEU A 175 2.12 -8.34 -2.96
CA LEU A 175 2.35 -8.80 -4.33
C LEU A 175 3.28 -7.89 -5.13
N THR A 176 2.95 -6.60 -5.20
CA THR A 176 3.72 -5.64 -5.99
C THR A 176 5.15 -5.52 -5.45
N ALA A 177 5.32 -5.58 -4.13
CA ALA A 177 6.63 -5.63 -3.50
C ALA A 177 7.44 -6.88 -3.92
N TRP A 178 6.83 -8.06 -3.88
CA TRP A 178 7.47 -9.30 -4.33
C TRP A 178 7.84 -9.27 -5.82
N LEU A 179 6.94 -8.77 -6.69
CA LEU A 179 7.22 -8.60 -8.12
C LEU A 179 8.41 -7.66 -8.33
N ASN A 180 8.45 -6.53 -7.62
CA ASN A 180 9.55 -5.57 -7.72
C ASN A 180 10.89 -6.21 -7.34
N GLN A 181 10.95 -6.94 -6.23
CA GLN A 181 12.17 -7.64 -5.81
C GLN A 181 12.59 -8.71 -6.83
N THR A 182 11.65 -9.54 -7.27
CA THR A 182 11.92 -10.68 -8.17
C THR A 182 12.38 -10.22 -9.54
N TYR A 183 11.73 -9.22 -10.14
CA TYR A 183 12.16 -8.68 -11.43
C TYR A 183 13.49 -7.92 -11.33
N ALA A 184 13.75 -7.20 -10.23
CA ALA A 184 15.03 -6.53 -10.01
C ALA A 184 16.20 -7.53 -9.93
N GLN A 185 16.00 -8.71 -9.32
CA GLN A 185 17.03 -9.76 -9.24
C GLN A 185 17.47 -10.29 -10.61
N ILE A 186 16.58 -10.25 -11.61
CA ILE A 186 16.91 -10.66 -12.99
C ILE A 186 17.33 -9.48 -13.88
N GLY A 187 17.66 -8.34 -13.27
CA GLY A 187 18.24 -7.18 -13.94
C GLY A 187 17.24 -6.21 -14.57
N GLU A 188 15.94 -6.36 -14.29
CA GLU A 188 14.91 -5.46 -14.81
C GLU A 188 14.81 -4.18 -14.00
N MET A 189 14.50 -3.07 -14.67
CA MET A 189 14.19 -1.81 -14.00
C MET A 189 12.71 -1.77 -13.64
N VAL A 190 12.42 -1.66 -12.34
CA VAL A 190 11.04 -1.58 -11.81
C VAL A 190 10.76 -0.22 -11.18
N LEU A 191 9.52 0.25 -11.29
CA LEU A 191 9.11 1.53 -10.71
C LEU A 191 9.23 1.49 -9.18
N GLY A 192 9.94 2.47 -8.61
CA GLY A 192 10.25 2.53 -7.17
C GLY A 192 11.41 1.63 -6.72
N GLY A 193 12.00 0.84 -7.61
CA GLY A 193 13.06 -0.11 -7.31
C GLY A 193 12.57 -1.34 -6.52
N ALA A 194 13.52 -2.23 -6.18
CA ALA A 194 13.25 -3.51 -5.52
C ALA A 194 12.43 -3.34 -4.22
N ASP A 195 12.84 -2.42 -3.33
CA ASP A 195 12.23 -2.27 -2.01
C ASP A 195 11.31 -1.04 -1.87
N GLY A 196 10.95 -0.40 -2.99
CA GLY A 196 10.15 0.83 -2.97
C GLY A 196 8.81 0.66 -2.24
N MET A 197 8.11 -0.44 -2.53
CA MET A 197 6.83 -0.77 -1.89
C MET A 197 6.98 -1.07 -0.40
N LEU A 198 8.01 -1.83 0.00
CA LEU A 198 8.29 -2.13 1.42
C LEU A 198 8.58 -0.85 2.20
N ARG A 199 9.46 0.02 1.68
CA ARG A 199 9.77 1.31 2.32
C ARG A 199 8.54 2.21 2.42
N GLY A 200 7.74 2.27 1.35
CA GLY A 200 6.51 3.05 1.32
C GLY A 200 5.50 2.58 2.36
N PHE A 201 5.27 1.26 2.43
CA PHE A 201 4.35 0.67 3.38
C PHE A 201 4.84 0.81 4.83
N ALA A 202 6.11 0.52 5.13
CA ALA A 202 6.69 0.75 6.46
C ALA A 202 6.59 2.22 6.90
N GLY A 203 6.73 3.14 5.95
CA GLY A 203 6.64 4.59 6.19
C GLY A 203 5.28 5.06 6.71
N ILE A 204 4.18 4.34 6.44
CA ILE A 204 2.85 4.75 6.91
C ILE A 204 2.72 4.66 8.44
N PHE A 205 3.58 3.87 9.09
CA PHE A 205 3.58 3.63 10.52
C PHE A 205 4.59 4.50 11.29
N GLY A 206 5.34 5.37 10.60
CA GLY A 206 6.38 6.20 11.22
C GLY A 206 7.40 5.38 12.01
N GLU A 207 7.71 5.85 13.22
CA GLU A 207 8.71 5.25 14.12
C GLU A 207 8.15 4.17 15.05
N ALA A 208 6.94 3.65 14.78
CA ALA A 208 6.36 2.59 15.59
C ALA A 208 7.26 1.34 15.58
N ARG A 209 7.70 0.93 16.77
CA ARG A 209 8.52 -0.28 16.98
C ARG A 209 7.69 -1.55 16.85
N THR A 210 6.42 -1.52 17.24
CA THR A 210 5.50 -2.65 17.13
C THR A 210 4.27 -2.20 16.37
N VAL A 211 3.95 -2.89 15.27
CA VAL A 211 2.82 -2.63 14.40
C VAL A 211 1.95 -3.86 14.33
N GLN A 212 0.67 -3.72 14.63
CA GLN A 212 -0.32 -4.77 14.42
C GLN A 212 -1.04 -4.52 13.10
N VAL A 213 -0.95 -5.47 12.17
CA VAL A 213 -1.64 -5.42 10.88
C VAL A 213 -2.88 -6.27 10.98
N VAL A 214 -4.03 -5.63 11.14
CA VAL A 214 -5.30 -6.30 11.37
C VAL A 214 -5.96 -6.64 10.04
N ILE A 215 -6.29 -7.91 9.84
CA ILE A 215 -6.85 -8.48 8.61
C ILE A 215 -8.24 -9.03 8.94
N SER A 216 -9.27 -8.46 8.33
CA SER A 216 -10.63 -8.94 8.53
C SER A 216 -10.89 -10.26 7.80
N GLN A 217 -11.91 -10.99 8.24
CA GLN A 217 -12.35 -12.21 7.54
C GLN A 217 -12.71 -11.93 6.07
N GLU A 218 -13.30 -10.77 5.77
CA GLU A 218 -13.65 -10.36 4.41
C GLU A 218 -12.41 -10.08 3.52
N ALA A 219 -11.27 -9.80 4.15
CA ALA A 219 -9.99 -9.61 3.49
C ALA A 219 -9.10 -10.88 3.52
N ALA A 220 -9.64 -12.05 3.89
CA ALA A 220 -8.85 -13.27 4.09
C ALA A 220 -8.02 -13.68 2.85
N THR A 221 -8.50 -13.41 1.64
CA THR A 221 -7.76 -13.71 0.40
C THR A 221 -6.43 -12.94 0.30
N TYR A 222 -6.33 -11.77 0.94
CA TYR A 222 -5.12 -10.92 0.98
C TYR A 222 -4.17 -11.27 2.13
N ARG A 223 -4.54 -12.23 3.00
CA ARG A 223 -3.70 -12.61 4.14
C ARG A 223 -2.27 -13.00 3.75
N PRO A 224 -2.05 -13.86 2.73
CA PRO A 224 -0.68 -14.32 2.45
C PRO A 224 0.26 -13.18 2.07
N GLU A 225 -0.19 -12.19 1.28
CA GLU A 225 0.64 -11.02 0.98
C GLU A 225 0.93 -10.14 2.21
N MET A 226 -0.01 -10.05 3.16
CA MET A 226 0.17 -9.27 4.38
C MET A 226 1.11 -9.97 5.36
N GLU A 227 1.03 -11.28 5.47
CA GLU A 227 1.98 -12.08 6.26
C GLU A 227 3.39 -11.98 5.65
N TRP A 228 3.48 -12.13 4.33
CA TRP A 228 4.74 -11.98 3.61
C TRP A 228 5.35 -10.61 3.82
N ILE A 229 4.60 -9.51 3.62
CA ILE A 229 5.15 -8.16 3.77
C ILE A 229 5.56 -7.86 5.22
N CYS A 230 4.79 -8.33 6.21
CA CYS A 230 5.17 -8.20 7.62
C CYS A 230 6.47 -8.94 7.91
N HIS A 231 6.63 -10.16 7.38
CA HIS A 231 7.87 -10.92 7.51
C HIS A 231 9.06 -10.19 6.88
N GLN A 232 8.91 -9.64 5.67
CA GLN A 232 9.98 -8.91 4.98
C GLN A 232 10.45 -7.67 5.75
N MET A 233 9.56 -6.99 6.46
CA MET A 233 9.88 -5.76 7.19
C MET A 233 10.35 -5.99 8.64
N ASN A 234 10.26 -7.23 9.14
CA ASN A 234 10.65 -7.54 10.51
C ASN A 234 12.17 -7.43 10.70
N SER A 235 12.57 -6.80 11.80
CA SER A 235 13.95 -6.65 12.21
C SER A 235 14.06 -6.66 13.74
N VAL A 236 15.28 -6.54 14.26
CA VAL A 236 15.52 -6.42 15.70
C VAL A 236 14.89 -5.14 16.28
N GLU A 237 14.74 -4.09 15.47
CA GLU A 237 14.25 -2.78 15.90
C GLU A 237 12.75 -2.57 15.67
N ARG A 238 12.16 -3.31 14.72
CA ARG A 238 10.75 -3.18 14.33
C ARG A 238 10.08 -4.53 14.12
N CYS A 239 8.90 -4.67 14.69
CA CYS A 239 8.09 -5.87 14.65
C CYS A 239 6.70 -5.57 14.06
N PHE A 240 6.35 -6.26 12.99
CA PHE A 240 5.06 -6.26 12.30
C PHE A 240 4.39 -7.61 12.51
N VAL A 241 3.19 -7.57 13.09
CA VAL A 241 2.44 -8.76 13.48
C VAL A 241 1.08 -8.76 12.79
N PRO A 242 0.81 -9.70 11.86
CA PRO A 242 -0.53 -9.89 11.32
C PRO A 242 -1.47 -10.41 12.42
N ARG A 243 -2.69 -9.90 12.45
CA ARG A 243 -3.74 -10.20 13.44
C ARG A 243 -5.08 -10.35 12.75
N ASP A 244 -5.95 -11.14 13.34
CA ASP A 244 -7.33 -11.31 12.88
C ASP A 244 -8.25 -10.34 13.66
N THR A 245 -9.35 -9.94 13.02
CA THR A 245 -10.52 -9.36 13.70
C THR A 245 -11.45 -10.46 14.19
#